data_AF-A0A9E6DU22-F1
#
_entry.id   AF-A0A9E6DU22-F1
#
_cell.length_a   1.000
_cell.length_b   1.000
_cell.length_c   1.000
_cell.angle_alpha   90.00
_cell.angle_beta   90.00
_cell.angle_gamma   90.00
#
_symmetry.space_group_name_H-M   'P 1'
#
loop_
_entity.id
_entity.type
_entity.pdbx_description
1 polymer ?
#
loop_
_entity_poly.entity_id
_entity_poly.type
_entity_poly.pdbx_seq_one_letter_code
_entity_poly.pdbx_strand_id
1 'polypeptide(L)' 'MERSLRQRGFRTTRIGKVHQMGVCKAVASYIYLNNDVLASIRSKSGFLTSQLFDKNQTYKVA' A
#
# COMPACT_ATOMS: atom_id res chain seq x y z
N MET A 1 2.26 0.91 -12.29
CA MET A 1 1.95 0.83 -10.84
C MET A 1 2.81 -0.22 -10.12
N GLU A 2 2.76 -1.51 -10.46
CA GLU A 2 3.53 -2.57 -9.77
C GLU A 2 5.05 -2.32 -9.74
N ARG A 3 5.64 -1.84 -10.85
CA ARG A 3 7.06 -1.47 -10.92
C ARG A 3 7.45 -0.42 -9.86
N SER A 4 6.56 0.55 -9.60
CA SER A 4 6.79 1.59 -8.59
C SER A 4 6.74 1.03 -7.17
N LEU A 5 5.84 0.07 -6.89
CA LEU A 5 5.78 -0.61 -5.60
C LEU A 5 7.06 -1.41 -5.33
N ARG A 6 7.54 -2.19 -6.32
CA ARG A 6 8.80 -2.94 -6.19
C ARG A 6 10.01 -2.02 -5.98
N GLN A 7 10.09 -0.89 -6.70
CA GLN A 7 11.13 0.12 -6.51
C GLN A 7 11.10 0.78 -5.11
N ARG A 8 9.94 0.76 -4.45
CA ARG A 8 9.79 1.24 -3.07
C ARG A 8 10.02 0.15 -2.03
N GLY A 9 10.47 -1.04 -2.44
CA GLY A 9 10.78 -2.16 -1.54
C GLY A 9 9.60 -3.07 -1.22
N PHE A 10 8.43 -2.82 -1.80
CA PHE A 10 7.26 -3.68 -1.58
C PHE A 10 7.39 -4.97 -2.37
N ARG A 11 7.21 -6.10 -1.68
CA ARG A 11 7.02 -7.40 -2.31
C ARG A 11 5.56 -7.54 -2.72
N THR A 12 5.34 -7.81 -4.01
CA THR A 12 4.01 -7.96 -4.59
C THR A 12 3.89 -9.29 -5.33
N THR A 13 2.79 -10.00 -5.15
CA THR A 13 2.46 -11.23 -5.89
C THR A 13 1.20 -10.99 -6.70
N ARG A 14 1.28 -11.13 -8.03
CA ARG A 14 0.10 -11.00 -8.91
C ARG A 14 -0.89 -12.11 -8.65
N ILE A 15 -2.16 -11.75 -8.72
CA ILE A 15 -3.29 -12.68 -8.63
C ILE A 15 -3.97 -12.69 -9.99
N GLY A 16 -3.91 -13.83 -10.66
CA GLY A 16 -4.59 -14.04 -11.93
C GLY A 16 -4.01 -13.26 -13.11
N LYS A 17 -4.85 -13.10 -14.15
CA LYS A 17 -4.47 -12.48 -15.42
C LYS A 17 -4.71 -10.97 -15.39
N VAL A 18 -4.04 -10.26 -16.29
CA VAL A 18 -4.30 -8.83 -16.51
C VAL A 18 -5.62 -8.70 -17.28
N HIS A 19 -6.50 -7.82 -16.81
CA HIS A 19 -7.79 -7.53 -17.43
C HIS A 19 -7.76 -6.15 -18.10
N GLN A 20 -8.33 -6.06 -19.31
CA GLN A 20 -8.55 -4.79 -19.98
C GLN A 20 -9.84 -4.15 -19.42
N MET A 21 -9.72 -2.94 -18.89
CA MET A 21 -10.83 -2.16 -18.33
C MET A 21 -10.90 -0.82 -19.10
N GLY A 22 -11.67 -0.81 -20.19
CA GLY A 22 -11.71 0.34 -21.11
C GLY A 22 -10.34 0.58 -21.76
N VAL A 23 -9.78 1.77 -21.58
CA VAL A 23 -8.42 2.14 -22.05
C VAL A 23 -7.29 1.70 -21.12
N CYS A 24 -7.62 1.20 -19.92
CA CYS A 24 -6.65 0.83 -18.90
C CYS A 24 -6.47 -0.69 -18.80
N LYS A 25 -5.30 -1.13 -18.30
CA LYS A 25 -5.03 -2.51 -17.91
C LYS A 25 -4.97 -2.61 -16.39
N ALA A 26 -5.71 -3.53 -15.81
CA ALA A 26 -5.79 -3.78 -14.37
C ALA A 26 -5.33 -5.20 -14.03
N VAL A 27 -4.72 -5.36 -12.86
CA VAL A 27 -4.33 -6.68 -12.32
C VAL A 27 -4.45 -6.65 -10.81
N ALA A 28 -5.00 -7.71 -10.23
CA ALA A 28 -5.06 -7.87 -8.78
C ALA A 28 -3.69 -8.34 -8.26
N SER A 29 -3.30 -7.92 -7.06
CA SER A 29 -2.03 -8.33 -6.45
C SER A 29 -2.11 -8.30 -4.93
N TYR A 30 -1.48 -9.27 -4.27
CA TYR A 30 -1.18 -9.21 -2.85
C TYR A 30 0.08 -8.37 -2.62
N ILE A 31 0.08 -7.61 -1.53
CA ILE A 31 1.24 -6.87 -1.04
C ILE A 31 1.63 -7.47 0.31
N TYR A 32 2.89 -7.87 0.45
CA TYR A 32 3.41 -8.39 1.70
C TYR A 32 3.87 -7.23 2.57
N LEU A 33 3.23 -7.09 3.72
CA LEU A 33 3.61 -6.13 4.74
C LEU A 33 4.60 -6.80 5.70
N ASN A 34 5.76 -6.19 5.87
CA ASN A 34 6.74 -6.57 6.89
C ASN A 34 7.34 -5.29 7.49
N ASN A 35 8.15 -5.46 8.55
CA ASN A 35 8.73 -4.34 9.27
C ASN A 35 9.65 -3.48 8.38
N ASP A 36 10.32 -4.06 7.39
CA ASP A 36 11.16 -3.34 6.45
C ASP A 36 10.35 -2.44 5.50
N VAL A 37 9.21 -2.93 5.04
CA VAL A 37 8.25 -2.15 4.23
C VAL A 37 7.69 -0.99 5.06
N LEU A 38 7.32 -1.23 6.32
CA LEU A 38 6.89 -0.18 7.25
C LEU A 38 7.98 0.87 7.49
N ALA A 39 9.23 0.43 7.68
CA ALA A 39 10.37 1.32 7.84
C ALA A 39 10.65 2.15 6.59
N SER A 40 10.58 1.53 5.39
CA SER A 40 10.76 2.24 4.12
C SER A 40 9.62 3.23 3.82
N ILE A 41 8.40 2.98 4.30
CA ILE A 41 7.32 3.96 4.22
C ILE A 41 7.66 5.14 5.13
N ARG A 42 7.93 4.88 6.42
CA ARG A 42 8.24 5.92 7.42
C ARG A 42 9.40 6.82 6.99
N SER A 43 10.48 6.25 6.46
CA SER A 43 11.67 7.01 6.05
C SER A 43 11.47 7.88 4.80
N LYS A 44 10.65 7.43 3.84
CA LYS A 44 10.48 8.13 2.55
C LYS A 44 9.33 9.14 2.52
N SER A 45 8.40 9.08 3.47
CA SER A 45 7.18 9.91 3.41
C SER A 45 7.15 11.05 4.42
N GLY A 46 8.21 11.25 5.23
CA GLY A 46 8.16 12.20 6.36
C GLY A 46 7.02 11.89 7.35
N PHE A 47 6.45 10.70 7.23
CA PHE A 47 5.15 10.31 7.77
C PHE A 47 5.38 9.78 9.17
N LEU A 48 5.40 10.70 10.13
CA LEU A 48 5.64 10.42 11.56
C LEU A 48 4.47 9.68 12.22
N THR A 49 3.34 9.51 11.54
CA THR A 49 2.16 8.90 12.13
C THR A 49 1.60 7.86 11.17
N SER A 50 1.92 6.60 11.42
CA SER A 50 0.92 5.57 11.19
C SER A 50 -0.32 6.02 11.96
N GLN A 51 -1.44 6.28 11.28
CA GLN A 51 -2.76 6.28 11.92
C GLN A 51 -2.98 4.85 12.43
N LEU A 52 -2.34 4.54 13.56
CA LEU A 52 -2.65 3.39 14.38
C LEU A 52 -3.95 3.81 15.03
N PHE A 53 -5.04 3.29 14.48
CA PHE A 53 -6.36 3.39 15.06
C PHE A 53 -6.27 2.84 16.48
N ASP A 54 -6.24 3.74 17.47
CA ASP A 54 -6.60 3.36 18.83
C ASP A 54 -8.10 3.03 18.80
N LYS A 55 -8.46 1.83 19.27
CA LYS A 55 -9.85 1.36 19.24
C LYS A 55 -10.80 2.24 20.06
N ASN A 56 -10.29 3.19 20.83
CA ASN A 56 -11.07 4.00 21.76
C ASN A 56 -11.27 5.48 21.37
N GLN A 57 -10.94 5.92 20.15
CA GLN A 57 -11.16 7.32 19.75
C GLN A 57 -12.39 7.49 18.84
N THR A 58 -13.44 8.11 19.38
CA THR A 58 -14.60 8.59 18.62
C THR A 58 -14.37 10.04 18.22
N TYR A 59 -14.24 10.32 16.92
CA TYR A 59 -14.19 11.68 16.40
C TYR A 59 -15.54 12.05 15.80
N LYS A 60 -16.11 13.17 16.26
CA LYS A 60 -17.20 13.85 15.53
C LYS A 60 -16.57 14.56 14.34
N VAL A 61 -17.02 14.21 13.15
CA VAL A 61 -16.71 14.95 11.93
C VAL A 61 -17.50 16.26 11.99
N ALA A 62 -16.79 17.38 11.93
CA ALA A 62 -17.37 18.71 11.78
C ALA A 62 -17.76 18.96 10.32
#